data_AF-A0A414AIT9-F1
#
_entry.id   AF-A0A414AIT9-F1
#
_cell.length_a   1.000
_cell.length_b   1.000
_cell.length_c   1.000
_cell.angle_alpha   90.00
_cell.angle_beta   90.00
_cell.angle_gamma   90.00
#
_symmetry.space_group_name_H-M   'P 1'
#
loop_
_entity.id
_entity.type
_entity.pdbx_description
1 polymer ?
#
loop_
_entity_poly.entity_id
_entity_poly.type
_entity_poly.pdbx_seq_one_letter_code
_entity_poly.pdbx_strand_id
1 'polypeptide(L)'
;MGIFKRIGQALVEEIPSESISDIESQYGSDDSDVNTTLEEVHIDTLIDDIYEQNGLFDKSKSIFKVEEMIDSLPKEMMTEVKKASVISILGSFGLTATEVTLDGEERIKVLDSVRENINNDTNNSINEKVEMIEQYKKAICDLETQITYSQNEMKSSNESISNEITKIEGLVKFIGGTV
;
A
#
# COMPACT_ATOMS: atom_id res chain seq x y z
N MET A 1 40.67 -17.62 14.79
CA MET A 1 39.30 -17.61 15.37
C MET A 1 38.77 -16.19 15.42
N GLY A 2 38.02 -15.74 14.41
CA GLY A 2 37.39 -14.42 14.42
C GLY A 2 36.96 -14.07 13.00
N ILE A 3 35.78 -13.47 12.86
CA ILE A 3 34.97 -13.13 11.67
C ILE A 3 33.96 -14.17 11.15
N PHE A 4 34.28 -15.47 11.08
CA PHE A 4 33.37 -16.46 10.45
C PHE A 4 32.22 -16.99 11.33
N LYS A 5 32.21 -16.73 12.64
CA LYS A 5 31.13 -17.21 13.54
C LYS A 5 29.91 -16.26 13.62
N ARG A 6 29.95 -15.10 12.95
CA ARG A 6 28.88 -14.08 13.03
C ARG A 6 28.09 -13.86 11.75
N ILE A 7 28.54 -14.37 10.60
CA ILE A 7 27.91 -14.03 9.31
C ILE A 7 26.89 -15.08 8.86
N GLY A 8 26.98 -16.33 9.33
CA GLY A 8 25.98 -17.38 9.09
C GLY A 8 24.75 -17.35 10.02
N GLN A 9 24.63 -16.34 10.88
CA GLN A 9 23.53 -16.21 11.86
C GLN A 9 22.89 -14.80 11.88
N ALA A 10 23.31 -13.88 11.01
CA ALA A 10 22.80 -12.53 10.99
C ALA A 10 22.08 -12.28 9.67
N LEU A 11 20.79 -11.93 9.78
CA LEU A 11 19.92 -11.34 8.75
C LEU A 11 19.10 -12.32 7.88
N VAL A 12 18.43 -13.28 8.52
CA VAL A 12 16.98 -13.40 8.27
C VAL A 12 16.32 -12.78 9.49
N GLU A 13 16.12 -11.47 9.46
CA GLU A 13 15.20 -10.85 10.40
C GLU A 13 13.80 -11.33 9.99
N GLU A 14 13.25 -12.22 10.79
CA GLU A 14 11.87 -12.66 10.67
C GLU A 14 11.02 -11.43 11.00
N ILE A 15 10.60 -10.70 9.96
CA ILE A 15 9.59 -9.65 10.12
C ILE A 15 8.40 -10.34 10.77
N PRO A 16 7.90 -9.88 11.93
CA PRO A 16 6.69 -10.43 12.50
C PRO A 16 5.63 -10.33 11.41
N SER A 17 5.15 -11.48 10.92
CA SER A 17 3.92 -11.49 10.15
C SER A 17 2.83 -11.19 11.16
N GLU A 18 2.59 -9.90 11.43
CA GLU A 18 1.28 -9.51 11.91
C GLU A 18 0.33 -9.98 10.83
N SER A 19 -0.41 -11.05 11.15
CA SER A 19 -1.60 -11.41 10.44
C SER A 19 -2.45 -10.16 10.39
N ILE A 20 -2.59 -9.58 9.20
CA ILE A 20 -3.64 -8.61 8.90
C ILE A 20 -4.94 -9.41 8.87
N SER A 21 -5.32 -9.95 10.03
CA SER A 21 -6.63 -10.50 10.28
C SER A 21 -7.48 -9.35 10.80
N ASP A 22 -8.50 -9.04 9.99
CA ASP A 22 -9.76 -8.47 10.42
C ASP A 22 -9.78 -6.93 10.55
N ILE A 23 -9.62 -6.26 9.41
CA ILE A 23 -10.50 -5.11 9.13
C ILE A 23 -11.72 -5.67 8.38
N GLU A 24 -12.59 -6.38 9.11
CA GLU A 24 -13.96 -6.58 8.65
C GLU A 24 -14.68 -5.24 8.75
N SER A 25 -14.70 -4.47 7.66
CA SER A 25 -15.68 -3.40 7.52
C SER A 25 -17.04 -4.04 7.21
N GLN A 26 -17.76 -4.35 8.27
CA GLN A 26 -19.14 -4.81 8.24
C GLN A 26 -20.07 -3.68 7.80
N TYR A 27 -20.19 -3.49 6.49
CA TYR A 27 -21.38 -2.90 5.85
C TYR A 27 -21.60 -3.64 4.53
N GLY A 28 -22.70 -4.39 4.45
CA GLY A 28 -23.05 -5.15 3.26
C GLY A 28 -23.24 -4.21 2.08
N SER A 29 -22.47 -4.44 1.02
CA SER A 29 -22.70 -3.85 -0.29
C SER A 29 -23.96 -4.49 -0.89
N ASP A 30 -24.99 -3.66 -1.06
CA ASP A 30 -25.96 -3.93 -2.11
C ASP A 30 -25.22 -3.71 -3.43
N ASP A 31 -25.02 -4.79 -4.16
CA ASP A 31 -24.26 -4.90 -5.40
C ASP A 31 -25.02 -4.19 -6.53
N SER A 32 -24.98 -2.86 -6.52
CA SER A 32 -25.26 -2.04 -7.69
C SER A 32 -23.92 -1.49 -8.16
N ASP A 33 -23.43 -1.95 -9.32
CA ASP A 33 -22.30 -1.40 -10.07
C ASP A 33 -22.51 0.12 -10.25
N VAL A 34 -22.08 0.92 -9.28
CA VAL A 34 -21.99 2.37 -9.40
C VAL A 34 -20.63 2.63 -10.04
N ASN A 35 -20.64 2.98 -11.32
CA ASN A 35 -19.43 3.38 -12.04
C ASN A 35 -18.98 4.76 -11.53
N THR A 36 -18.16 4.77 -10.47
CA THR A 36 -17.56 5.98 -9.91
C THR A 36 -16.24 6.31 -10.57
N THR A 37 -15.97 7.60 -10.75
CA THR A 37 -14.73 8.08 -11.36
C THR A 37 -13.86 8.74 -10.31
N LEU A 38 -12.58 8.34 -10.25
CA LEU A 38 -11.51 9.07 -9.57
C LEU A 38 -10.23 8.96 -10.42
N GLU A 39 -9.82 10.05 -11.06
CA GLU A 39 -8.65 10.04 -11.97
C GLU A 39 -7.31 10.07 -11.23
N GLU A 40 -7.19 10.87 -10.16
CA GLU A 40 -5.98 10.98 -9.34
C GLU A 40 -6.36 11.21 -7.87
N VAL A 41 -5.60 10.62 -6.95
CA VAL A 41 -5.86 10.72 -5.50
C VAL A 41 -5.05 11.89 -4.92
N HIS A 42 -5.70 13.03 -4.71
CA HIS A 42 -5.11 14.16 -3.97
C HIS A 42 -5.69 14.21 -2.55
N ILE A 43 -4.90 13.79 -1.56
CA ILE A 43 -5.40 13.60 -0.17
C ILE A 43 -6.01 14.88 0.41
N ASP A 44 -5.40 16.04 0.15
CA ASP A 44 -5.85 17.32 0.71
C ASP A 44 -7.18 17.82 0.14
N THR A 45 -7.54 17.38 -1.07
CA THR A 45 -8.76 17.79 -1.80
C THR A 45 -9.70 16.63 -2.10
N LEU A 46 -9.41 15.43 -1.58
CA LEU A 46 -10.01 14.16 -1.98
C LEU A 46 -11.54 14.19 -2.01
N ILE A 47 -12.17 14.72 -0.96
CA ILE A 47 -13.63 14.73 -0.85
C ILE A 47 -14.26 15.67 -1.89
N ASP A 48 -13.65 16.84 -2.11
CA ASP A 48 -14.14 17.79 -3.09
C ASP A 48 -13.91 17.27 -4.52
N ASP A 49 -12.75 16.64 -4.78
CA ASP A 49 -12.43 16.00 -6.07
C ASP A 49 -13.41 14.86 -6.38
N ILE A 50 -13.73 14.01 -5.40
CA ILE A 50 -14.73 12.94 -5.54
C ILE A 50 -16.08 13.55 -5.91
N TYR A 51 -16.53 14.60 -5.21
CA TYR A 51 -17.81 15.22 -5.54
C TYR A 51 -17.81 15.91 -6.89
N GLU A 52 -16.73 16.57 -7.29
CA GLU A 52 -16.62 17.21 -8.61
C GLU A 52 -16.66 16.17 -9.73
N GLN A 53 -15.85 15.12 -9.64
CA GLN A 53 -15.73 14.07 -10.66
C GLN A 53 -16.98 13.19 -10.77
N ASN A 54 -17.79 13.13 -9.72
CA ASN A 54 -19.03 12.34 -9.70
C ASN A 54 -20.30 13.20 -9.77
N GLY A 55 -20.20 14.49 -10.13
CA GLY A 55 -21.37 15.35 -10.38
C GLY A 55 -22.13 15.80 -9.12
N LEU A 56 -21.53 15.64 -7.93
CA LEU A 56 -22.10 15.95 -6.62
C LEU A 56 -21.59 17.29 -6.02
N PHE A 57 -21.00 18.15 -6.86
CA PHE A 57 -20.45 19.44 -6.45
C PHE A 57 -21.53 20.45 -5.99
N ASP A 58 -22.76 20.35 -6.50
CA ASP A 58 -23.84 21.26 -6.11
C ASP A 58 -24.36 20.95 -4.70
N LYS A 59 -24.05 21.83 -3.75
CA LYS A 59 -24.51 21.71 -2.36
C LYS A 59 -25.85 22.43 -2.10
N SER A 60 -26.42 23.13 -3.10
CA SER A 60 -27.61 23.98 -2.92
C SER A 60 -28.87 23.21 -2.53
N LYS A 61 -29.00 21.96 -2.99
CA LYS A 61 -30.10 21.03 -2.66
C LYS A 61 -29.62 19.77 -1.92
N SER A 62 -28.43 19.84 -1.32
CA SER A 62 -27.78 18.67 -0.74
C SER A 62 -28.19 18.39 0.71
N ILE A 63 -27.83 17.20 1.20
CA ILE A 63 -27.97 16.79 2.59
C ILE A 63 -27.29 17.75 3.56
N PHE A 64 -26.25 18.49 3.14
CA PHE A 64 -25.58 19.48 3.99
C PHE A 64 -26.47 20.67 4.39
N LYS A 65 -27.59 20.90 3.68
CA LYS A 65 -28.61 21.86 4.13
C LYS A 65 -29.27 21.43 5.43
N VAL A 66 -29.34 20.13 5.73
CA VAL A 66 -29.82 19.62 7.01
C VAL A 66 -28.86 19.99 8.13
N GLU A 67 -27.55 19.90 7.89
CA GLU A 67 -26.52 20.30 8.86
C GLU A 67 -26.62 21.79 9.19
N GLU A 68 -26.67 22.66 8.17
CA GLU A 68 -26.85 24.12 8.36
C GLU A 68 -28.09 24.44 9.21
N MET A 69 -29.18 23.72 8.98
CA MET A 69 -30.42 23.90 9.75
C MET A 69 -30.28 23.43 11.19
N ILE A 70 -29.68 22.26 11.42
CA ILE A 70 -29.43 21.75 12.77
C ILE A 70 -28.58 22.73 13.57
N ASP A 71 -27.54 23.28 12.96
CA ASP A 71 -26.62 24.23 13.60
C ASP A 71 -27.27 25.57 13.94
N SER A 72 -28.32 25.95 13.20
CA SER A 72 -29.11 27.15 13.49
C SER A 72 -30.08 27.00 14.66
N LEU A 73 -30.36 25.77 15.11
CA LEU A 73 -31.33 25.49 16.17
C LEU A 73 -30.68 25.51 17.57
N PRO A 74 -31.43 25.91 18.62
CA PRO A 74 -31.00 25.77 20.00
C PRO A 74 -30.51 24.35 20.35
N LYS A 75 -29.30 24.26 20.93
CA LYS A 75 -28.66 22.99 21.28
C LYS A 75 -29.50 22.13 22.25
N GLU A 76 -30.16 22.78 23.20
CA GLU A 76 -30.98 22.18 24.27
C GLU A 76 -32.34 21.62 23.81
N MET A 77 -32.70 21.79 22.54
CA MET A 77 -33.99 21.35 22.04
C MET A 77 -34.09 19.81 22.03
N MET A 78 -35.29 19.26 22.25
CA MET A 78 -35.51 17.81 22.13
C MET A 78 -35.35 17.33 20.68
N THR A 79 -34.78 16.15 20.46
CA THR A 79 -34.48 15.60 19.12
C THR A 79 -35.68 15.56 18.19
N GLU A 80 -36.85 15.16 18.68
CA GLU A 80 -38.09 15.11 17.89
C GLU A 80 -38.52 16.51 17.43
N VAL A 81 -38.41 17.50 18.33
CA VAL A 81 -38.73 18.91 18.02
C VAL A 81 -37.69 19.51 17.06
N LYS A 82 -36.40 19.15 17.20
CA LYS A 82 -35.36 19.52 16.21
C LYS A 82 -35.69 18.96 14.84
N LYS A 83 -36.02 17.67 14.75
CA LYS A 83 -36.36 17.01 13.49
C LYS A 83 -37.56 17.67 12.81
N ALA A 84 -38.64 17.92 13.56
CA ALA A 84 -39.82 18.61 13.04
C ALA A 84 -39.49 20.03 12.56
N SER A 85 -38.64 20.75 13.31
CA SER A 85 -38.18 22.09 12.95
C SER A 85 -37.37 22.09 11.67
N VAL A 86 -36.40 21.18 11.53
CA VAL A 86 -35.59 21.02 10.31
C VAL A 86 -36.47 20.73 9.09
N ILE A 87 -37.43 19.79 9.21
CA ILE A 87 -38.35 19.47 8.10
C ILE A 87 -39.18 20.70 7.68
N SER A 88 -39.65 21.48 8.67
CA SER A 88 -40.40 22.72 8.40
C SER A 88 -39.53 23.76 7.68
N ILE A 89 -38.29 23.94 8.14
CA ILE A 89 -37.33 24.88 7.53
C ILE A 89 -36.97 24.43 6.11
N LEU A 90 -36.68 23.15 5.87
CA LEU A 90 -36.46 22.58 4.52
C LEU A 90 -37.61 22.93 3.57
N GLY A 91 -38.85 22.75 4.02
CA GLY A 91 -40.04 23.08 3.23
C GLY A 91 -40.10 24.56 2.85
N SER A 92 -39.62 25.47 3.71
CA SER A 92 -39.56 26.90 3.42
C SER A 92 -38.55 27.27 2.33
N PHE A 93 -37.52 26.44 2.14
CA PHE A 93 -36.54 26.54 1.06
C PHE A 93 -36.96 25.80 -0.22
N GLY A 94 -38.17 25.21 -0.25
CA GLY A 94 -38.65 24.44 -1.39
C GLY A 94 -37.96 23.09 -1.54
N LEU A 95 -37.40 22.54 -0.45
CA LEU A 95 -36.79 21.22 -0.41
C LEU A 95 -37.66 20.24 0.37
N THR A 96 -37.64 18.98 -0.05
CA THR A 96 -38.28 17.87 0.65
C THR A 96 -37.26 17.03 1.39
N ALA A 97 -37.71 16.36 2.47
CA ALA A 97 -36.88 15.39 3.17
C ALA A 97 -36.40 14.26 2.24
N THR A 98 -37.24 13.84 1.30
CA THR A 98 -36.90 12.82 0.30
C THR A 98 -35.75 13.25 -0.61
N GLU A 99 -35.77 14.48 -1.13
CA GLU A 99 -34.69 14.98 -2.01
C GLU A 99 -33.34 15.00 -1.29
N VAL A 100 -33.28 15.56 -0.07
CA VAL A 100 -32.01 15.61 0.68
C VAL A 100 -31.55 14.24 1.16
N THR A 101 -32.48 13.31 1.45
CA THR A 101 -32.13 11.93 1.77
C THR A 101 -31.54 11.21 0.56
N LEU A 102 -32.11 11.37 -0.64
CA LEU A 102 -31.57 10.77 -1.86
C LEU A 102 -30.17 11.30 -2.19
N ASP A 103 -29.92 12.61 -2.07
CA ASP A 103 -28.57 13.18 -2.23
C ASP A 103 -27.59 12.60 -1.19
N GLY A 104 -28.02 12.44 0.05
CA GLY A 104 -27.20 11.82 1.10
C GLY A 104 -26.86 10.36 0.79
N GLU A 105 -27.84 9.57 0.35
CA GLU A 105 -27.63 8.18 -0.06
C GLU A 105 -26.71 8.06 -1.28
N GLU A 106 -26.84 8.94 -2.26
CA GLU A 106 -25.98 8.99 -3.44
C GLU A 106 -24.53 9.33 -3.07
N ARG A 107 -24.32 10.35 -2.22
CA ARG A 107 -22.98 10.71 -1.72
C ARG A 107 -22.32 9.55 -0.97
N ILE A 108 -23.06 8.85 -0.11
CA ILE A 108 -22.55 7.68 0.62
C ILE A 108 -22.11 6.60 -0.37
N LYS A 109 -22.96 6.25 -1.34
CA LYS A 109 -22.63 5.24 -2.36
C LYS A 109 -21.38 5.60 -3.15
N VAL A 110 -21.26 6.86 -3.58
CA VAL A 110 -20.07 7.32 -4.32
C VAL A 110 -18.81 7.22 -3.45
N LEU A 111 -18.88 7.71 -2.21
CA LEU A 111 -17.74 7.67 -1.29
C LEU A 111 -17.31 6.22 -0.97
N ASP A 112 -18.27 5.32 -0.74
CA ASP A 112 -17.98 3.91 -0.46
C ASP A 112 -17.36 3.21 -1.67
N SER A 113 -17.88 3.45 -2.88
CA SER A 113 -17.34 2.89 -4.12
C SER A 113 -15.93 3.41 -4.42
N VAL A 114 -15.69 4.72 -4.27
CA VAL A 114 -14.34 5.28 -4.44
C VAL A 114 -13.37 4.71 -3.39
N ARG A 115 -13.81 4.56 -2.12
CA ARG A 115 -13.00 3.94 -1.08
C ARG A 115 -12.62 2.51 -1.45
N GLU A 116 -13.55 1.73 -1.98
CA GLU A 116 -13.29 0.36 -2.43
C GLU A 116 -12.28 0.33 -3.58
N ASN A 117 -12.44 1.20 -4.58
CA ASN A 117 -11.49 1.33 -5.69
C ASN A 117 -10.07 1.66 -5.20
N ILE A 118 -9.93 2.68 -4.34
CA ILE A 118 -8.64 3.04 -3.74
C ILE A 118 -8.01 1.86 -3.00
N ASN A 119 -8.80 1.14 -2.20
CA ASN A 119 -8.31 -0.01 -1.45
C ASN A 119 -7.84 -1.14 -2.38
N ASN A 120 -8.62 -1.45 -3.42
CA ASN A 120 -8.29 -2.50 -4.39
C ASN A 120 -7.02 -2.15 -5.18
N ASP A 121 -6.92 -0.94 -5.71
CA ASP A 121 -5.76 -0.47 -6.47
C ASP A 121 -4.50 -0.44 -5.59
N THR A 122 -4.64 0.05 -4.35
CA THR A 122 -3.53 0.08 -3.39
C THR A 122 -3.08 -1.33 -3.03
N ASN A 123 -4.01 -2.24 -2.73
CA ASN A 123 -3.69 -3.63 -2.40
C ASN A 123 -3.02 -4.36 -3.57
N ASN A 124 -3.51 -4.17 -4.80
CA ASN A 124 -2.87 -4.72 -6.00
C ASN A 124 -1.44 -4.21 -6.14
N SER A 125 -1.24 -2.90 -6.00
CA SER A 125 0.10 -2.29 -6.07
C SER A 125 1.03 -2.73 -4.95
N ILE A 126 0.51 -3.04 -3.76
CA ILE A 126 1.29 -3.62 -2.65
C ILE A 126 1.71 -5.05 -3.01
N ASN A 127 0.77 -5.88 -3.46
CA ASN A 127 1.04 -7.28 -3.82
C ASN A 127 2.08 -7.41 -4.93
N GLU A 128 2.00 -6.57 -5.98
CA GLU A 128 3.02 -6.51 -7.03
C GLU A 128 4.42 -6.22 -6.46
N LYS A 129 4.53 -5.25 -5.54
CA LYS A 129 5.81 -4.92 -4.90
C LYS A 129 6.31 -6.06 -4.01
N VAL A 130 5.42 -6.77 -3.31
CA VAL A 130 5.78 -7.95 -2.52
C VAL A 130 6.34 -9.06 -3.42
N GLU A 131 5.70 -9.33 -4.55
CA GLU A 131 6.21 -10.31 -5.52
C GLU A 131 7.59 -9.92 -6.08
N MET A 132 7.79 -8.64 -6.40
CA MET A 132 9.09 -8.14 -6.84
C MET A 132 10.18 -8.30 -5.76
N ILE A 133 9.85 -8.05 -4.49
CA ILE A 133 10.77 -8.25 -3.37
C ILE A 133 11.23 -9.72 -3.32
N GLU A 134 10.31 -10.67 -3.45
CA GLU A 134 10.65 -12.09 -3.44
C GLU A 134 11.52 -12.49 -4.65
N GLN A 135 11.25 -11.94 -5.84
CA GLN A 135 12.10 -12.15 -7.01
C GLN A 135 13.52 -11.63 -6.79
N TYR A 136 13.67 -10.43 -6.19
CA TYR A 136 14.99 -9.87 -5.89
C TYR A 136 15.74 -10.65 -4.83
N LYS A 137 15.06 -11.15 -3.78
CA LYS A 137 15.68 -12.04 -2.78
C LYS A 137 16.27 -13.29 -3.44
N LYS A 138 15.52 -13.92 -4.36
CA LYS A 138 16.01 -15.07 -5.11
C LYS A 138 17.23 -14.72 -5.97
N ALA A 139 17.18 -13.62 -6.71
CA ALA A 139 18.29 -13.17 -7.54
C ALA A 139 19.56 -12.90 -6.72
N ILE A 140 19.43 -12.31 -5.53
CA ILE A 140 20.55 -12.10 -4.60
C ILE A 140 21.17 -13.45 -4.19
N CYS A 141 20.35 -14.42 -3.78
CA CYS A 141 20.81 -15.76 -3.40
C CYS A 141 21.57 -16.46 -4.54
N ASP A 142 21.06 -16.35 -5.78
CA ASP A 142 21.70 -16.92 -6.97
C ASP A 142 23.07 -16.27 -7.25
N LEU A 143 23.17 -14.94 -7.07
CA LEU A 143 24.44 -14.21 -7.21
C LEU A 143 25.44 -14.56 -6.11
N GLU A 144 24.99 -14.68 -4.86
CA GLU A 144 25.83 -15.11 -3.73
C GLU A 144 26.39 -16.52 -3.94
N THR A 145 25.58 -17.42 -4.50
CA THR A 145 26.01 -18.77 -4.88
C THR A 145 27.11 -18.72 -5.95
N GLN A 146 26.93 -17.90 -6.99
CA GLN A 146 27.92 -17.74 -8.06
C GLN A 146 29.24 -17.11 -7.57
N ILE A 147 29.17 -16.13 -6.66
CA ILE A 147 30.35 -15.55 -6.01
C ILE A 147 31.12 -16.64 -5.25
N THR A 148 30.42 -17.43 -4.45
CA THR A 148 31.03 -18.51 -3.67
C THR A 148 31.72 -19.54 -4.57
N TYR A 149 31.06 -19.94 -5.66
CA TYR A 149 31.63 -20.85 -6.65
C TYR A 149 32.91 -20.27 -7.28
N SER A 150 32.85 -19.03 -7.76
CA SER A 150 33.99 -18.35 -8.39
C SER A 150 35.18 -18.19 -7.43
N GLN A 151 34.93 -17.89 -6.16
CA GLN A 151 35.97 -17.80 -5.14
C GLN A 151 36.67 -19.15 -4.90
N ASN A 152 35.91 -20.25 -4.90
CA ASN A 152 36.47 -21.59 -4.77
C ASN A 152 37.32 -21.97 -5.98
N GLU A 153 36.83 -21.71 -7.20
CA GLU A 153 37.60 -21.96 -8.42
C GLU A 153 38.91 -21.15 -8.45
N MET A 154 38.84 -19.87 -8.09
CA MET A 154 40.03 -19.00 -8.00
C MET A 154 41.04 -19.57 -7.00
N LYS A 155 40.58 -20.00 -5.82
CA LYS A 155 41.44 -20.59 -4.80
C LYS A 155 42.13 -21.86 -5.31
N SER A 156 41.37 -22.81 -5.86
CA SER A 156 41.92 -24.07 -6.38
C SER A 156 42.89 -23.84 -7.55
N SER A 157 42.60 -22.88 -8.42
CA SER A 157 43.48 -22.48 -9.52
C SER A 157 44.80 -21.92 -9.00
N ASN A 158 44.74 -20.98 -8.04
CA ASN A 158 45.93 -20.40 -7.43
C ASN A 158 46.78 -21.44 -6.70
N GLU A 159 46.18 -22.38 -5.98
CA GLU A 159 46.90 -23.48 -5.34
C GLU A 159 47.63 -24.35 -6.37
N SER A 160 46.95 -24.70 -7.47
CA SER A 160 47.54 -25.51 -8.55
C SER A 160 48.72 -24.80 -9.23
N ILE A 161 48.56 -23.51 -9.54
CA ILE A 161 49.61 -22.69 -10.15
C ILE A 161 50.79 -22.53 -9.20
N SER A 162 50.53 -22.25 -7.91
CA SER A 162 51.59 -22.08 -6.91
C SER A 162 52.42 -23.35 -6.72
N ASN A 163 51.78 -24.52 -6.76
CA ASN A 163 52.44 -25.81 -6.71
C ASN A 163 53.35 -26.03 -7.93
N GLU A 164 52.87 -25.71 -9.14
CA GLU A 164 53.67 -25.87 -10.35
C GLU A 164 54.84 -24.87 -10.40
N ILE A 165 54.64 -23.62 -9.97
CA ILE A 165 55.72 -22.63 -9.81
C ILE A 165 56.80 -23.19 -8.88
N THR A 166 56.42 -23.67 -7.69
CA THR A 166 57.37 -24.23 -6.71
C THR A 166 58.17 -25.40 -7.28
N LYS A 167 57.50 -26.28 -8.03
CA LYS A 167 58.14 -27.41 -8.72
C LYS A 167 59.14 -26.93 -9.78
N ILE A 168 58.76 -25.98 -10.62
CA ILE A 168 59.63 -25.41 -11.66
C ILE A 168 60.84 -24.71 -11.03
N GLU A 169 60.63 -23.91 -9.99
CA GLU A 169 61.74 -23.27 -9.26
C GLU A 169 62.73 -24.30 -8.72
N GLY A 170 62.25 -25.42 -8.19
CA GLY A 170 63.10 -26.53 -7.77
C GLY A 170 63.94 -27.12 -8.91
N LEU A 171 63.34 -27.31 -10.09
CA LEU A 171 64.02 -27.80 -11.28
C LEU A 171 65.06 -26.79 -11.81
N VAL A 172 64.73 -25.50 -11.85
CA VAL A 172 65.66 -24.44 -12.28
C VAL A 172 66.85 -24.35 -11.34
N LYS A 173 66.62 -24.39 -10.02
CA LYS A 173 67.70 -24.44 -9.01
C LYS A 173 68.58 -25.69 -9.18
N PHE A 174 68.00 -26.84 -9.49
CA PHE A 174 68.73 -28.10 -9.69
C PHE A 174 69.74 -28.03 -10.85
N ILE A 175 69.39 -27.36 -11.95
CA ILE A 175 70.28 -27.19 -13.12
C ILE A 175 71.24 -25.99 -13.02
N GLY A 176 71.24 -25.27 -11.89
CA GLY A 176 72.13 -24.13 -11.63
C GLY A 176 71.61 -22.77 -12.09
N GLY A 177 70.32 -22.63 -12.42
CA GLY A 177 69.69 -21.33 -12.66
C GLY A 177 69.33 -20.60 -11.37
N THR A 178 69.14 -19.27 -11.45
CA THR A 178 68.70 -18.42 -10.34
C THR A 178 67.24 -17.98 -10.52
N VAL A 179 66.41 -18.23 -9.51
CA VAL A 179 64.98 -17.82 -9.41
C VAL A 179 64.75 -17.18 -8.06
#